data_AF-A0A067EZA3-F1
#
_entry.id   AF-A0A067EZA3-F1
#
_cell.length_a   1.000
_cell.length_b   1.000
_cell.length_c   1.000
_cell.angle_alpha   90.00
_cell.angle_beta   90.00
_cell.angle_gamma   90.00
#
_symmetry.space_group_name_H-M   'P 1'
#
loop_
_entity.id
_entity.type
_entity.pdbx_description
1 polymer ?
#
loop_
_entity_poly.entity_id
_entity_poly.type
_entity_poly.pdbx_seq_one_letter_code
_entity_poly.pdbx_strand_id
1 'polypeptide(L)'
;MVSLSTWFRYIANKLEYSVSISWKGKLTYLYGNKGDQMAPVMGGLGGTLLVRKLPAADPKRVSVGDVVVMKDPEKSDNYIVRRLAAIEGYEMVSTDEKDEPFVLDKDECWVLADNENMKPKEANDSRTFGPVPMRNIVGRAIYCLRTAVDHGPVQNSNDSMRKDSPVLEVELDVDEMMKNHKA
;
A
#
# COMPACT_ATOMS: atom_id res chain seq x y z
N MET A 1 -0.01 -13.67 -29.72
CA MET A 1 -0.24 -12.32 -30.28
C MET A 1 -1.21 -11.59 -29.38
N VAL A 2 -0.84 -10.43 -28.84
CA VAL A 2 -1.72 -9.64 -27.96
C VAL A 2 -2.75 -8.91 -28.84
N SER A 3 -4.01 -8.87 -28.41
CA SER A 3 -5.12 -8.26 -29.16
C SER A 3 -4.87 -6.77 -29.47
N LEU A 4 -5.34 -6.31 -30.64
CA LEU A 4 -5.38 -4.89 -31.01
C LEU A 4 -6.05 -4.03 -29.92
N SER A 5 -7.07 -4.57 -29.25
CA SER A 5 -7.79 -3.90 -28.15
C SER A 5 -6.91 -3.66 -26.92
N THR A 6 -5.96 -4.57 -26.64
CA THR A 6 -4.98 -4.39 -25.57
C THR A 6 -3.99 -3.29 -25.92
N TRP A 7 -3.59 -3.21 -27.18
CA TRP A 7 -2.71 -2.14 -27.70
C TRP A 7 -3.35 -0.76 -27.59
N PHE A 8 -4.63 -0.63 -27.96
CA PHE A 8 -5.35 0.63 -27.81
C PHE A 8 -5.51 1.08 -26.35
N ARG A 9 -5.88 0.15 -25.45
CA ARG A 9 -5.95 0.46 -24.01
C ARG A 9 -4.60 0.88 -23.44
N TYR A 10 -3.53 0.21 -23.87
CA TYR A 10 -2.17 0.53 -23.48
C TYR A 10 -1.80 1.97 -23.86
N ILE A 11 -2.02 2.35 -25.13
CA ILE A 11 -1.72 3.69 -25.62
C ILE A 11 -2.54 4.76 -24.87
N ALA A 12 -3.83 4.51 -24.65
CA ALA A 12 -4.70 5.43 -23.93
C ALA A 12 -4.21 5.67 -22.49
N ASN A 13 -3.94 4.60 -21.74
CA ASN A 13 -3.42 4.69 -20.37
C ASN A 13 -2.06 5.40 -20.31
N LYS A 14 -1.17 5.13 -21.28
CA LYS A 14 0.13 5.77 -21.36
C LYS A 14 0.01 7.27 -21.65
N LEU A 15 -0.94 7.66 -22.50
CA LEU A 15 -1.23 9.06 -22.79
C LEU A 15 -1.79 9.79 -21.57
N GLU A 16 -2.78 9.19 -20.88
CA GLU A 16 -3.34 9.73 -19.62
C GLU A 16 -2.24 9.92 -18.57
N TYR A 17 -1.35 8.94 -18.47
CA TYR A 17 -0.20 9.01 -17.59
C TYR A 17 0.76 10.15 -17.98
N SER A 18 1.12 10.31 -19.26
CA SER A 18 1.97 11.42 -19.72
C SER A 18 1.37 12.79 -19.40
N VAL A 19 0.06 12.96 -19.54
CA VAL A 19 -0.65 14.19 -19.13
C VAL A 19 -0.52 14.40 -17.61
N SER A 20 -0.63 13.33 -16.82
CA SER A 20 -0.51 13.39 -15.37
C SER A 20 0.90 13.79 -14.88
N ILE A 21 1.97 13.30 -15.52
CA ILE A 21 3.36 13.75 -15.26
C ILE A 21 3.45 15.24 -15.51
N SER A 22 2.96 15.72 -16.65
CA SER A 22 3.15 17.10 -17.07
C SER A 22 2.49 18.09 -16.10
N TRP A 23 1.46 17.64 -15.37
CA TRP A 23 0.75 18.47 -14.39
C TRP A 23 1.20 18.23 -12.93
N LYS A 24 1.56 17.00 -12.55
CA LYS A 24 1.79 16.60 -11.14
C LYS A 24 3.23 16.17 -10.81
N GLY A 25 4.11 16.03 -11.79
CA GLY A 25 5.44 15.43 -11.63
C GLY A 25 5.39 13.92 -11.36
N LYS A 26 6.42 13.35 -10.72
CA LYS A 26 6.45 11.92 -10.32
C LYS A 26 5.24 11.56 -9.46
N LEU A 27 4.50 10.53 -9.87
CA LEU A 27 3.34 9.98 -9.15
C LEU A 27 3.74 9.00 -8.04
N THR A 28 5.03 8.67 -7.96
CA THR A 28 5.61 7.80 -6.94
C THR A 28 6.65 8.52 -6.07
N TYR A 29 7.01 7.88 -4.97
CA TYR A 29 8.15 8.22 -4.12
C TYR A 29 8.73 6.96 -3.49
N LEU A 30 9.97 7.04 -3.02
CA LEU A 30 10.61 5.95 -2.31
C LEU A 30 10.34 6.03 -0.81
N TYR A 31 10.04 4.88 -0.20
CA TYR A 31 9.84 4.78 1.24
C TYR A 31 10.63 3.60 1.81
N GLY A 32 11.49 3.86 2.80
CA GLY A 32 12.20 2.81 3.51
C GLY A 32 11.32 2.22 4.61
N ASN A 33 10.95 0.95 4.50
CA ASN A 33 10.24 0.25 5.55
C ASN A 33 11.23 -0.49 6.46
N LYS A 34 11.08 -0.30 7.78
CA LYS A 34 11.88 -0.97 8.80
C LYS A 34 10.99 -1.89 9.62
N GLY A 35 11.48 -3.09 9.91
CA GLY A 35 10.80 -4.07 10.76
C GLY A 35 10.03 -5.14 10.00
N ASP A 36 9.58 -6.13 10.76
CA ASP A 36 9.10 -7.41 10.25
C ASP A 36 7.58 -7.46 10.12
N GLN A 37 6.87 -6.36 10.38
CA GLN A 37 5.40 -6.32 10.39
C GLN A 37 4.80 -6.70 9.04
N MET A 38 5.53 -6.45 7.94
CA MET A 38 5.07 -6.76 6.60
C MET A 38 5.73 -8.02 6.01
N ALA A 39 6.40 -8.86 6.82
CA ALA A 39 6.93 -10.13 6.36
C ALA A 39 5.79 -11.11 6.00
N PRO A 40 5.90 -11.92 4.92
CA PRO A 40 7.05 -12.06 4.02
C PRO A 40 7.09 -11.06 2.85
N VAL A 41 6.04 -10.25 2.66
CA VAL A 41 5.94 -9.27 1.55
C VAL A 41 7.13 -8.30 1.56
N MET A 42 7.53 -7.89 2.77
CA MET A 42 8.78 -7.21 3.08
C MET A 42 9.54 -8.13 4.05
N GLY A 43 10.47 -8.95 3.56
CA GLY A 43 11.33 -9.79 4.38
C GLY A 43 11.97 -9.03 5.55
N GLY A 44 12.31 -9.74 6.63
CA GLY A 44 12.68 -9.15 7.93
C GLY A 44 13.98 -8.34 7.98
N LEU A 45 14.61 -8.07 6.83
CA LEU A 45 15.76 -7.17 6.70
C LEU A 45 15.33 -5.72 6.39
N GLY A 46 14.03 -5.46 6.26
CA GLY A 46 13.54 -4.19 5.74
C GLY A 46 13.62 -4.13 4.21
N GLY A 47 13.02 -3.10 3.62
CA GLY A 47 12.94 -2.97 2.17
C GLY A 47 12.65 -1.54 1.72
N THR A 48 13.08 -1.21 0.50
CA THR A 48 12.71 0.05 -0.16
C THR A 48 11.46 -0.17 -0.99
N LEU A 49 10.43 0.66 -0.75
CA LEU A 49 9.17 0.62 -1.46
C LEU A 49 9.11 1.71 -2.51
N LEU A 50 8.60 1.36 -3.69
CA LEU A 50 8.05 2.35 -4.60
C LEU A 50 6.58 2.55 -4.21
N VAL A 51 6.24 3.76 -3.80
CA VAL A 51 4.92 4.08 -3.26
C VAL A 51 4.19 5.03 -4.20
N ARG A 52 3.02 4.63 -4.66
CA ARG A 52 2.08 5.47 -5.41
C ARG A 52 1.47 6.52 -4.47
N LYS A 53 1.65 7.80 -4.79
CA LYS A 53 1.04 8.93 -4.04
C LYS A 53 -0.50 8.88 -4.11
N LEU A 54 -1.16 8.94 -2.96
CA LEU A 54 -2.61 9.04 -2.85
C LEU A 54 -2.98 10.33 -2.10
N PRO A 55 -3.21 11.46 -2.81
CA PRO A 55 -3.45 12.75 -2.16
C PRO A 55 -4.72 12.80 -1.30
N ALA A 56 -5.72 12.00 -1.67
CA ALA A 56 -6.95 11.81 -0.93
C ALA A 56 -7.37 10.35 -1.10
N ALA A 57 -7.07 9.53 -0.11
CA ALA A 57 -7.54 8.16 -0.07
C ALA A 57 -9.06 8.14 0.15
N ASP A 58 -9.76 7.36 -0.66
CA ASP A 58 -11.19 7.09 -0.57
C ASP A 58 -11.45 5.66 -1.06
N PRO A 59 -12.65 5.09 -0.82
CA PRO A 59 -12.98 3.73 -1.27
C PRO A 59 -12.89 3.50 -2.79
N LYS A 60 -12.74 4.54 -3.62
CA LYS A 60 -12.54 4.40 -5.08
C LYS A 60 -11.05 4.25 -5.45
N ARG A 61 -10.15 4.76 -4.59
CA ARG A 61 -8.71 4.78 -4.80
C ARG A 61 -7.96 3.69 -4.06
N VAL A 62 -8.46 3.22 -2.92
CA VAL A 62 -7.90 2.11 -2.16
C VAL A 62 -8.92 0.98 -2.05
N SER A 63 -8.45 -0.26 -1.94
CA SER A 63 -9.31 -1.43 -1.85
C SER A 63 -8.74 -2.44 -0.85
N VAL A 64 -9.62 -3.23 -0.23
CA VAL A 64 -9.21 -4.30 0.69
C VAL A 64 -8.17 -5.19 0.03
N GLY A 65 -7.10 -5.50 0.77
CA GLY A 65 -5.92 -6.20 0.28
C GLY A 65 -4.80 -5.28 -0.20
N ASP A 66 -4.99 -3.96 -0.29
CA ASP A 66 -3.90 -3.04 -0.63
C ASP A 66 -2.91 -2.85 0.53
N VAL A 67 -1.62 -2.81 0.23
CA VAL A 67 -0.56 -2.42 1.16
C VAL A 67 -0.39 -0.91 1.10
N VAL A 68 -0.75 -0.23 2.18
CA VAL A 68 -0.82 1.22 2.26
C VAL A 68 0.27 1.79 3.17
N VAL A 69 0.77 2.96 2.80
CA VAL A 69 1.57 3.82 3.67
C VAL A 69 0.64 4.85 4.28
N MET A 70 0.62 4.94 5.60
CA MET A 70 -0.26 5.84 6.33
C MET A 70 0.45 6.51 7.49
N LYS A 71 -0.10 7.65 7.94
CA LYS A 71 0.35 8.31 9.17
C LYS A 71 0.10 7.39 10.35
N ASP A 72 1.10 7.27 11.22
CA ASP A 72 0.99 6.51 12.46
C ASP A 72 -0.01 7.21 13.39
N PRO A 73 -1.11 6.54 13.81
CA PRO A 73 -2.14 7.13 14.68
C PRO A 73 -1.62 7.49 16.07
N GLU A 74 -0.65 6.74 16.57
CA GLU A 74 -0.05 6.98 17.89
C GLU A 74 1.10 7.99 17.83
N LYS A 75 1.77 8.09 16.67
CA LYS A 75 2.94 8.97 16.46
C LYS A 75 2.82 9.76 15.17
N SER A 76 2.10 10.88 15.21
CA SER A 76 1.75 11.67 14.02
C SER A 76 2.90 12.12 13.10
N ASP A 77 4.13 12.16 13.61
CA ASP A 77 5.33 12.51 12.82
C ASP A 77 5.94 11.31 12.06
N ASN A 78 5.37 10.12 12.24
CA ASN A 78 5.83 8.88 11.63
C ASN A 78 4.80 8.31 10.64
N TYR A 79 5.29 7.41 9.80
CA TYR A 79 4.49 6.64 8.85
C TYR A 79 4.67 5.15 9.10
N ILE A 80 3.62 4.39 8.87
CA ILE A 80 3.60 2.93 8.96
C ILE A 80 3.11 2.34 7.64
N VAL A 81 3.54 1.11 7.37
CA VAL A 81 3.11 0.32 6.20
C VAL A 81 2.25 -0.83 6.69
N ARG A 82 1.00 -0.92 6.27
CA ARG A 82 0.06 -1.97 6.70
C ARG A 82 -0.81 -2.44 5.54
N ARG A 83 -1.39 -3.62 5.64
CA ARG A 83 -2.40 -4.12 4.70
C ARG A 83 -3.78 -3.65 5.12
N LEU A 84 -4.51 -3.07 4.17
CA LEU A 84 -5.90 -2.69 4.33
C LEU A 84 -6.77 -3.93 4.41
N ALA A 85 -7.35 -4.20 5.57
CA ALA A 85 -8.13 -5.41 5.84
C ALA A 85 -9.65 -5.16 5.72
N ALA A 86 -10.11 -3.96 6.06
CA ALA A 86 -11.50 -3.56 5.91
C ALA A 86 -11.61 -2.03 5.70
N ILE A 87 -12.74 -1.59 5.17
CA ILE A 87 -13.09 -0.19 4.93
C ILE A 87 -14.51 0.08 5.47
N GLU A 88 -14.95 1.33 5.42
CA GLU A 88 -16.28 1.77 5.84
C GLU A 88 -17.41 0.77 5.49
N GLY A 89 -18.31 0.55 6.45
CA GLY A 89 -19.46 -0.34 6.31
C GLY A 89 -19.18 -1.84 6.53
N TYR A 90 -17.93 -2.26 6.72
CA TYR A 90 -17.61 -3.63 7.13
C TYR A 90 -17.95 -3.85 8.60
N GLU A 91 -18.56 -4.98 8.91
CA GLU A 91 -18.74 -5.48 10.27
C GLU A 91 -17.47 -6.21 10.72
N MET A 92 -16.91 -5.76 11.83
CA MET A 92 -15.73 -6.31 12.46
C MET A 92 -16.18 -7.27 13.56
N VAL A 93 -15.73 -8.52 13.45
CA VAL A 93 -16.07 -9.60 14.39
C VAL A 93 -14.77 -10.19 14.92
N SER A 94 -14.67 -10.31 16.25
CA SER A 94 -13.55 -10.97 16.91
C SER A 94 -13.82 -12.45 17.12
N THR A 95 -12.77 -13.23 17.28
CA THR A 95 -12.86 -14.62 17.76
C THR A 95 -12.98 -14.71 19.28
N ASP A 96 -12.67 -13.64 20.01
CA ASP A 96 -12.90 -13.57 21.45
C ASP A 96 -14.36 -13.14 21.70
N GLU A 97 -15.12 -13.99 22.39
CA GLU A 97 -16.54 -13.74 22.71
C GLU A 97 -16.76 -12.50 23.56
N LYS A 98 -15.71 -11.95 24.18
CA LYS A 98 -15.78 -10.72 24.99
C LYS A 98 -15.75 -9.44 24.16
N ASP A 99 -15.27 -9.53 22.92
CA ASP A 99 -15.17 -8.39 22.04
C ASP A 99 -16.50 -8.20 21.30
N GLU A 100 -17.16 -7.08 21.54
CA GLU A 100 -18.41 -6.74 20.88
C GLU A 100 -18.16 -6.45 19.38
N PRO A 101 -18.95 -7.05 18.46
CA PRO A 101 -18.92 -6.68 17.06
C PRO A 101 -19.26 -5.20 16.86
N PHE A 102 -18.63 -4.58 15.87
CA PHE A 102 -18.92 -3.20 15.50
C PHE A 102 -18.78 -3.01 13.99
N VAL A 103 -19.42 -1.97 13.45
CA VAL A 103 -19.32 -1.61 12.04
C VAL A 103 -18.38 -0.43 11.90
N LEU A 104 -17.49 -0.48 10.90
CA LEU A 104 -16.61 0.66 10.59
C LEU A 104 -17.44 1.85 10.10
N ASP A 105 -17.25 3.00 10.73
CA ASP A 105 -17.92 4.23 10.36
C ASP A 105 -17.42 4.75 8.99
N LYS A 106 -18.11 5.76 8.48
CA LYS A 106 -17.72 6.46 7.26
C LYS A 106 -16.31 7.04 7.41
N ASP A 107 -15.49 6.94 6.37
CA ASP A 107 -14.07 7.35 6.38
C ASP A 107 -13.20 6.55 7.37
N GLU A 108 -13.64 5.40 7.88
CA GLU A 108 -12.80 4.51 8.68
C GLU A 108 -12.28 3.32 7.87
N CYS A 109 -11.12 2.83 8.28
CA CYS A 109 -10.56 1.57 7.82
C CYS A 109 -9.93 0.77 8.95
N TRP A 110 -9.76 -0.52 8.68
CA TRP A 110 -9.02 -1.45 9.52
C TRP A 110 -7.76 -1.91 8.79
N VAL A 111 -6.61 -1.81 9.46
CA VAL A 111 -5.32 -2.20 8.88
C VAL A 111 -4.62 -3.24 9.73
N LEU A 112 -3.91 -4.16 9.08
CA LEU A 112 -3.21 -5.26 9.72
C LEU A 112 -1.76 -5.35 9.25
N ALA A 113 -0.90 -5.87 10.12
CA ALA A 113 0.41 -6.38 9.73
C ALA A 113 0.25 -7.73 8.98
N ASP A 114 1.05 -7.98 7.94
CA ASP A 114 1.05 -9.26 7.22
C ASP A 114 1.71 -10.38 8.03
N ASN A 115 2.61 -10.03 8.95
CA ASN A 115 3.32 -11.02 9.75
C ASN A 115 2.43 -11.59 10.86
N GLU A 116 1.84 -12.74 10.57
CA GLU A 116 0.97 -13.47 11.49
C GLU A 116 1.68 -13.95 12.78
N ASN A 117 3.00 -14.06 12.76
CA ASN A 117 3.78 -14.49 13.93
C ASN A 117 3.98 -13.37 14.96
N MET A 118 3.66 -12.12 14.61
CA MET A 118 3.80 -10.99 15.53
C MET A 118 2.60 -10.87 16.46
N LYS A 119 2.88 -10.63 17.73
CA LYS A 119 1.85 -10.28 18.70
C LYS A 119 1.24 -8.92 18.34
N PRO A 120 -0.05 -8.66 18.60
CA PRO A 120 -0.70 -7.38 18.26
C PRO A 120 0.08 -6.14 18.73
N LYS A 121 0.61 -6.18 19.95
CA LYS A 121 1.43 -5.09 20.53
C LYS A 121 2.72 -4.80 19.76
N GLU A 122 3.29 -5.80 19.09
CA GLU A 122 4.52 -5.67 18.29
C GLU A 122 4.19 -5.32 16.82
N ALA A 123 3.05 -5.80 16.34
CA ALA A 123 2.52 -5.50 15.01
C ALA A 123 2.17 -4.02 14.84
N ASN A 124 1.73 -3.34 15.91
CA ASN A 124 1.24 -1.95 15.88
C ASN A 124 0.29 -1.73 14.70
N ASP A 125 -0.90 -2.31 14.80
CA ASP A 125 -1.96 -2.26 13.79
C ASP A 125 -3.33 -2.00 14.45
N SER A 126 -4.42 -2.07 13.68
CA SER A 126 -5.76 -1.72 14.17
C SER A 126 -6.22 -2.58 15.35
N ARG A 127 -5.64 -3.77 15.57
CA ARG A 127 -5.92 -4.58 16.78
C ARG A 127 -5.45 -3.88 18.07
N THR A 128 -4.55 -2.91 17.96
CA THR A 128 -4.00 -2.15 19.10
C THR A 128 -4.59 -0.76 19.19
N PHE A 129 -4.62 0.01 18.08
CA PHE A 129 -5.09 1.39 18.08
C PHE A 129 -6.53 1.59 17.58
N GLY A 130 -7.21 0.52 17.16
CA GLY A 130 -8.58 0.56 16.65
C GLY A 130 -8.72 0.98 15.18
N PRO A 131 -9.93 1.37 14.77
CA PRO A 131 -10.21 1.93 13.44
C PRO A 131 -9.41 3.21 13.19
N VAL A 132 -9.11 3.47 11.92
CA VAL A 132 -8.28 4.60 11.52
C VAL A 132 -8.94 5.39 10.41
N PRO A 133 -8.83 6.74 10.41
CA PRO A 133 -9.36 7.54 9.31
C PRO A 133 -8.66 7.20 7.99
N MET A 134 -9.40 6.95 6.92
CA MET A 134 -8.84 6.63 5.60
C MET A 134 -7.96 7.78 5.08
N ARG A 135 -8.27 9.03 5.43
CA ARG A 135 -7.43 10.21 5.16
C ARG A 135 -5.99 10.12 5.69
N ASN A 136 -5.69 9.21 6.63
CA ASN A 136 -4.33 8.98 7.09
C ASN A 136 -3.48 8.23 6.06
N ILE A 137 -4.10 7.54 5.10
CA ILE A 137 -3.41 6.87 4.00
C ILE A 137 -2.86 7.92 3.03
N VAL A 138 -1.54 7.90 2.85
CA VAL A 138 -0.81 8.84 1.99
C VAL A 138 -0.29 8.21 0.70
N GLY A 139 -0.27 6.88 0.64
CA GLY A 139 0.16 6.17 -0.54
C GLY A 139 -0.11 4.66 -0.49
N ARG A 140 0.11 4.00 -1.63
CA ARG A 140 0.06 2.54 -1.76
C ARG A 140 1.40 2.01 -2.25
N ALA A 141 1.93 0.98 -1.59
CA ALA A 141 3.15 0.31 -2.02
C ALA A 141 2.85 -0.52 -3.28
N ILE A 142 3.57 -0.27 -4.37
CA ILE A 142 3.34 -0.94 -5.67
C ILE A 142 4.52 -1.82 -6.09
N TYR A 143 5.70 -1.60 -5.51
CA TYR A 143 6.90 -2.40 -5.74
C TYR A 143 7.76 -2.46 -4.48
N CYS A 144 8.41 -3.58 -4.25
CA CYS A 144 9.29 -3.81 -3.11
C CYS A 144 10.68 -4.25 -3.61
N LEU A 145 11.71 -3.61 -3.08
CA LEU A 145 13.12 -3.97 -3.25
C LEU A 145 13.70 -4.38 -1.90
N ARG A 146 14.10 -5.65 -1.77
CA ARG A 146 14.79 -6.17 -0.58
C ARG A 146 16.28 -6.35 -0.86
N THR A 147 16.60 -6.96 -1.99
CA THR A 147 17.98 -7.05 -2.51
C THR A 147 17.96 -6.91 -4.03
N ALA A 148 19.15 -6.83 -4.65
CA ALA A 148 19.27 -6.80 -6.10
C ALA A 148 18.72 -8.04 -6.83
N VAL A 149 18.50 -9.16 -6.11
CA VAL A 149 17.94 -10.41 -6.67
C VAL A 149 16.57 -10.76 -6.09
N ASP A 150 16.14 -10.02 -5.05
CA ASP A 150 14.91 -10.28 -4.31
C ASP A 150 14.07 -8.99 -4.29
N HIS A 151 13.33 -8.78 -5.37
CA HIS A 151 12.49 -7.62 -5.56
C HIS A 151 11.35 -7.92 -6.54
N GLY A 152 10.26 -7.17 -6.45
CA GLY A 152 9.10 -7.39 -7.30
C GLY A 152 7.88 -6.54 -6.95
N PRO A 153 6.81 -6.66 -7.76
CA PRO A 153 5.54 -5.99 -7.47
C PRO A 153 4.97 -6.42 -6.13
N VAL A 154 4.36 -5.48 -5.41
CA VAL A 154 3.63 -5.78 -4.17
C VAL A 154 2.26 -6.34 -4.54
N GLN A 155 1.90 -7.48 -3.95
CA GLN A 155 0.59 -8.08 -4.14
C GLN A 155 -0.49 -7.24 -3.43
N ASN A 156 -1.26 -6.52 -4.24
CA ASN A 156 -2.39 -5.68 -3.84
C ASN A 156 -3.70 -6.27 -4.39
N SER A 157 -4.82 -5.56 -4.21
CA SER A 157 -6.06 -5.93 -4.88
C SER A 157 -5.91 -5.90 -6.42
N ASN A 158 -6.65 -6.75 -7.13
CA ASN A 158 -6.61 -6.83 -8.60
C ASN A 158 -6.88 -5.48 -9.27
N ASP A 159 -7.82 -4.71 -8.72
CA ASP A 159 -8.17 -3.39 -9.25
C ASP A 159 -7.05 -2.38 -9.06
N SER A 160 -6.41 -2.35 -7.89
CA SER A 160 -5.27 -1.48 -7.62
C SER A 160 -4.06 -1.86 -8.47
N MET A 161 -3.73 -3.14 -8.60
CA MET A 161 -2.64 -3.61 -9.47
C MET A 161 -2.87 -3.20 -10.93
N ARG A 162 -4.09 -3.33 -11.44
CA ARG A 162 -4.45 -2.90 -12.80
C ARG A 162 -4.33 -1.38 -12.97
N LYS A 163 -4.76 -0.59 -11.99
CA LYS A 163 -4.67 0.88 -12.01
C LYS A 163 -3.22 1.37 -11.94
N ASP A 164 -2.37 0.68 -11.19
CA ASP A 164 -0.98 1.10 -10.96
C ASP A 164 0.02 0.55 -11.98
N SER A 165 -0.34 -0.48 -12.75
CA SER A 165 0.53 -1.08 -13.78
C SER A 165 1.14 -0.04 -14.75
N PRO A 166 0.37 0.91 -15.32
CA PRO A 166 0.96 1.94 -16.20
C PRO A 166 1.94 2.87 -15.47
N VAL A 167 1.70 3.16 -14.19
CA VAL A 167 2.60 3.98 -13.37
C VAL A 167 3.89 3.22 -13.08
N LEU A 168 3.77 1.93 -12.73
CA LEU A 168 4.91 1.07 -12.45
C LEU A 168 5.80 0.90 -13.69
N GLU A 169 5.20 0.68 -14.86
CA GLU A 169 5.93 0.52 -16.13
C GLU A 169 6.75 1.76 -16.53
N VAL A 170 6.36 2.95 -16.06
CA VAL A 170 7.03 4.19 -16.44
C VAL A 170 7.94 4.75 -15.34
N GLU A 171 7.58 4.60 -14.06
CA GLU A 171 8.34 5.18 -12.94
C GLU A 171 9.24 4.21 -12.19
N LEU A 172 9.14 2.90 -12.45
CA LEU A 172 10.03 1.94 -11.81
C LEU A 172 11.46 2.09 -12.34
N ASP A 173 12.35 2.56 -11.47
CA ASP A 173 13.79 2.57 -11.68
C ASP A 173 14.46 1.80 -10.54
N VAL A 174 14.81 0.54 -10.80
CA VAL A 174 15.41 -0.36 -9.79
C VAL A 174 16.79 0.15 -9.35
N ASP A 175 17.55 0.78 -10.25
CA ASP A 175 18.87 1.34 -9.93
C ASP A 175 18.75 2.55 -9.00
N GLU A 176 17.76 3.43 -9.23
CA GLU A 176 17.40 4.51 -8.31
C GLU A 176 16.99 3.96 -6.94
N MET A 177 16.17 2.91 -6.91
CA MET A 177 15.76 2.26 -5.66
C MET A 177 16.94 1.66 -4.90
N MET A 178 17.86 0.99 -5.57
CA MET A 178 19.07 0.40 -4.98
C MET A 178 20.00 1.48 -4.40
N LYS A 179 20.21 2.60 -5.09
CA LYS A 179 21.02 3.73 -4.58
C LYS A 179 20.46 4.33 -3.30
N ASN A 180 19.14 4.29 -3.15
CA ASN A 180 18.43 4.82 -1.98
C ASN A 180 18.15 3.74 -0.91
N HIS A 181 18.50 2.49 -1.17
CA HIS A 181 18.31 1.41 -0.22
C HIS A 181 19.31 1.53 0.94
N LYS A 182 18.78 1.69 2.14
CA LYS A 182 19.55 1.70 3.39
C LYS A 182 19.33 0.35 4.05
N ALA A 183 20.24 -0.60 3.81
CA ALA A 183 20.33 -1.85 4.55
C ALA A 183 20.67 -1.58 6.03
#